data_AF-A0A9P1A8J5-F1
#
_entry.id   AF-A0A9P1A8J5-F1
#
_cell.length_a   1.000
_cell.length_b   1.000
_cell.length_c   1.000
_cell.angle_alpha   90.00
_cell.angle_beta   90.00
_cell.angle_gamma   90.00
#
_symmetry.space_group_name_H-M   'P 1'
#
loop_
_entity.id
_entity.type
_entity.pdbx_description
1 polymer ?
#
loop_
_entity_poly.entity_id
_entity_poly.type
_entity_poly.pdbx_seq_one_letter_code
_entity_poly.pdbx_strand_id
1 'polypeptide(L)'
;MTEFFSQKQIDEIRECFNFYSTGGVLISASQLRCALRSLGYSPTAAKTQEYYKKQNRKSIEFVTFLNICKDEQNSPDPLTEVIKALSGLDRTKNRSMPSRELSAILSQVGERMSSEEIDYLLSKVEVNGMVPHQKLIEYISR
;
A
#
# COMPACT_ATOMS: atom_id res chain seq x y z
N MET A 1 -12.87 5.79 -22.95
CA MET A 1 -12.32 6.30 -21.66
C MET A 1 -13.33 6.22 -20.51
N THR A 2 -14.64 6.21 -20.77
CA THR A 2 -15.73 6.03 -19.78
C THR A 2 -16.06 4.57 -19.45
N GLU A 3 -15.29 3.59 -19.97
CA GLU A 3 -15.64 2.18 -19.85
C GLU A 3 -15.22 1.52 -18.52
N PHE A 4 -14.32 2.14 -17.76
CA PHE A 4 -13.76 1.55 -16.53
C PHE A 4 -14.23 2.21 -15.23
N PHE A 5 -14.63 3.48 -15.30
CA PHE A 5 -15.10 4.26 -14.17
C PHE A 5 -16.42 4.92 -14.54
N SER A 6 -17.38 4.89 -13.61
CA SER A 6 -18.60 5.69 -13.72
C SER A 6 -18.27 7.18 -13.71
N GLN A 7 -19.17 8.02 -14.22
CA GLN A 7 -18.97 9.47 -14.22
C GLN A 7 -18.70 10.01 -12.80
N LYS A 8 -19.44 9.52 -11.80
CA LYS A 8 -19.24 9.88 -10.40
C LYS A 8 -17.82 9.55 -9.91
N GLN A 9 -17.33 8.34 -10.21
CA GLN A 9 -15.96 7.96 -9.84
C GLN A 9 -14.91 8.81 -10.55
N ILE A 10 -15.12 9.15 -11.84
CA ILE A 10 -14.21 10.03 -12.57
C ILE A 10 -14.16 11.40 -11.91
N ASP A 11 -15.29 11.93 -11.43
CA ASP A 11 -15.35 13.22 -10.77
C ASP A 11 -14.64 13.18 -9.40
N GLU A 12 -14.84 12.13 -8.60
CA GLU A 12 -14.10 11.90 -7.35
C GLU A 12 -12.57 11.79 -7.58
N ILE A 13 -12.16 11.01 -8.59
CA ILE A 13 -10.74 10.85 -8.97
C ILE A 13 -10.17 12.19 -9.44
N ARG A 14 -10.94 12.99 -10.18
CA ARG A 14 -10.52 14.32 -10.66
C ARG A 14 -10.36 15.31 -9.52
N GLU A 15 -11.30 15.36 -8.58
CA GLU A 15 -11.19 16.21 -7.40
C GLU A 15 -9.94 15.88 -6.59
N CYS A 16 -9.70 14.58 -6.33
CA CYS A 16 -8.51 14.14 -5.63
C CYS A 16 -7.22 14.46 -6.41
N PHE A 17 -7.21 14.26 -7.73
CA PHE A 17 -6.05 14.61 -8.56
C PHE A 17 -5.74 16.11 -8.49
N ASN A 18 -6.76 16.95 -8.66
CA ASN A 18 -6.60 18.40 -8.66
C ASN A 18 -6.06 18.91 -7.32
N PHE A 19 -6.48 18.31 -6.20
CA PHE A 19 -5.98 18.65 -4.87
C PHE A 19 -4.47 18.47 -4.72
N TYR A 20 -3.90 17.41 -5.29
CA TYR A 20 -2.46 17.12 -5.19
C TYR A 20 -1.62 17.64 -6.36
N SER A 21 -2.26 17.97 -7.50
CA SER A 21 -1.56 18.44 -8.70
C SER A 21 -1.00 19.84 -8.53
N THR A 22 0.08 20.14 -9.25
CA THR A 22 0.64 21.49 -9.36
C THR A 22 0.63 21.88 -10.83
N GLY A 23 -0.18 22.86 -11.20
CA GLY A 23 -0.33 23.25 -12.61
C GLY A 23 -1.01 22.19 -13.48
N GLY A 24 -1.90 21.37 -12.91
CA GLY A 24 -2.66 20.34 -13.64
C GLY A 24 -1.92 19.02 -13.85
N VAL A 25 -0.75 18.83 -13.22
CA VAL A 25 0.03 17.60 -13.28
C VAL A 25 0.61 17.20 -11.91
N LEU A 26 0.86 15.91 -11.71
CA LEU A 26 1.65 15.44 -10.55
C LEU A 26 3.12 15.40 -10.95
N ILE A 27 3.97 16.06 -10.16
CA ILE A 27 5.41 16.23 -10.44
C ILE A 27 6.30 15.31 -9.61
N SER A 28 5.71 14.47 -8.75
CA SER A 28 6.46 13.55 -7.90
C SER A 28 5.70 12.26 -7.61
N ALA A 29 6.45 11.17 -7.38
CA ALA A 29 5.89 9.91 -6.90
C ALA A 29 5.20 10.05 -5.53
N SER A 30 5.62 11.01 -4.70
CA SER A 30 4.96 11.25 -3.41
C SER A 30 3.56 11.82 -3.59
N GLN A 31 3.37 12.81 -4.49
CA GLN A 31 2.02 13.32 -4.83
C GLN A 31 1.13 12.21 -5.39
N LEU A 32 1.68 11.39 -6.30
CA LEU A 32 0.96 10.22 -6.83
C LEU A 32 0.51 9.27 -5.72
N ARG A 33 1.41 8.94 -4.80
CA ARG A 33 1.10 8.07 -3.66
C ARG A 33 0.03 8.66 -2.75
N CYS A 34 0.12 9.95 -2.42
CA CYS A 34 -0.88 10.63 -1.61
C CYS A 34 -2.25 10.63 -2.30
N ALA A 35 -2.31 10.95 -3.59
CA ALA A 35 -3.56 10.94 -4.35
C ALA A 35 -4.20 9.55 -4.41
N LEU A 36 -3.42 8.50 -4.69
CA LEU A 36 -3.93 7.13 -4.71
C LEU A 36 -4.41 6.67 -3.34
N ARG A 37 -3.69 7.01 -2.26
CA ARG A 37 -4.10 6.69 -0.88
C ARG A 37 -5.36 7.44 -0.45
N SER A 38 -5.55 8.68 -0.89
CA SER A 38 -6.78 9.43 -0.66
C SER A 38 -8.00 8.84 -1.38
N LEU A 39 -7.78 8.10 -2.47
CA LEU A 39 -8.82 7.34 -3.17
C LEU A 39 -9.06 5.94 -2.58
N GLY A 40 -8.37 5.59 -1.49
CA GLY A 40 -8.51 4.29 -0.81
C GLY A 40 -7.62 3.17 -1.35
N TYR A 41 -6.78 3.44 -2.36
CA TYR A 41 -5.79 2.48 -2.82
C TYR A 41 -4.58 2.45 -1.87
N SER A 42 -3.84 1.34 -1.84
CA SER A 42 -2.68 1.18 -0.95
C SER A 42 -1.37 0.91 -1.70
N PRO A 43 -0.95 1.75 -2.67
CA PRO A 43 0.28 1.51 -3.40
C PRO A 43 1.50 1.76 -2.50
N THR A 44 2.55 0.98 -2.74
CA THR A 44 3.85 1.15 -2.08
C THR A 44 4.67 2.27 -2.73
N ALA A 45 5.63 2.80 -1.99
CA ALA A 45 6.61 3.76 -2.47
C ALA A 45 7.38 3.20 -3.67
N ALA A 46 7.74 1.92 -3.65
CA ALA A 46 8.41 1.27 -4.77
C ALA A 46 7.53 1.24 -6.03
N LYS A 47 6.25 0.86 -5.89
CA LYS A 47 5.28 0.78 -7.01
C LYS A 47 5.01 2.17 -7.60
N THR A 48 4.81 3.19 -6.76
CA THR A 48 4.62 4.58 -7.21
C THR A 48 5.85 5.16 -7.92
N GLN A 49 7.05 4.83 -7.44
CA GLN A 49 8.29 5.17 -8.15
C GLN A 49 8.40 4.46 -9.50
N GLU A 50 7.92 3.22 -9.61
CA GLU A 50 7.87 2.49 -10.87
C GLU A 50 6.94 3.16 -11.88
N TYR A 51 5.74 3.58 -11.47
CA TYR A 51 4.84 4.36 -12.33
C TYR A 51 5.53 5.63 -12.85
N TYR A 52 6.23 6.35 -11.97
CA TYR A 52 6.94 7.56 -12.36
C TYR A 52 8.08 7.26 -13.33
N LYS A 53 8.83 6.17 -13.13
CA LYS A 53 9.87 5.71 -14.06
C LYS A 53 9.29 5.34 -15.43
N LYS A 54 8.13 4.66 -15.49
CA LYS A 54 7.44 4.31 -16.74
C LYS A 54 7.04 5.54 -17.56
N GLN A 55 6.78 6.67 -16.89
CA GLN A 55 6.54 7.96 -17.54
C GLN A 55 7.83 8.72 -17.90
N ASN A 56 8.99 8.07 -17.93
CA ASN A 56 10.30 8.69 -18.13
C ASN A 56 10.60 9.81 -17.10
N ARG A 57 10.10 9.67 -15.87
CA ARG A 57 10.17 10.69 -14.81
C ARG A 57 9.57 12.04 -15.20
N LYS A 58 8.68 12.06 -16.20
CA LYS A 58 7.89 13.24 -16.55
C LYS A 58 6.69 13.37 -15.63
N SER A 59 6.10 14.56 -15.65
CA SER A 59 4.87 14.87 -14.93
C SER A 59 3.71 13.97 -15.37
N ILE A 60 2.85 13.60 -14.44
CA ILE A 60 1.69 12.74 -14.68
C ILE A 60 0.46 13.62 -14.90
N GLU A 61 -0.10 13.58 -16.10
CA GLU A 61 -1.38 14.21 -16.45
C GLU A 61 -2.56 13.36 -15.98
N PHE A 62 -3.75 13.98 -15.93
CA PHE A 62 -4.97 13.33 -15.42
C PHE A 62 -5.32 12.03 -16.16
N VAL A 63 -5.14 11.97 -17.49
CA VAL A 63 -5.41 10.76 -18.29
C VAL A 63 -4.49 9.61 -17.86
N THR A 64 -3.21 9.89 -17.62
CA THR A 64 -2.26 8.91 -17.12
C THR A 64 -2.60 8.48 -15.69
N PHE A 65 -3.00 9.43 -14.84
CA PHE A 65 -3.44 9.13 -13.48
C PHE A 65 -4.67 8.20 -13.46
N LEU A 66 -5.66 8.42 -14.33
CA LEU A 66 -6.82 7.53 -14.48
C LEU A 66 -6.41 6.10 -14.84
N ASN A 67 -5.43 5.93 -15.75
CA ASN A 67 -4.92 4.60 -16.09
C ASN A 67 -4.23 3.94 -14.88
N ILE A 68 -3.49 4.70 -14.08
CA ILE A 68 -2.87 4.19 -12.84
C ILE A 68 -3.95 3.78 -11.83
N CYS A 69 -5.01 4.59 -11.64
CA CYS A 69 -6.13 4.23 -10.77
C CYS A 69 -6.81 2.94 -11.21
N LYS A 70 -6.93 2.71 -12.52
CA LYS A 70 -7.45 1.45 -13.06
C LYS A 70 -6.56 0.27 -12.70
N ASP A 71 -5.24 0.41 -12.82
CA ASP A 71 -4.30 -0.65 -12.44
C ASP A 71 -4.36 -0.94 -10.93
N GLU A 72 -4.49 0.09 -10.09
CA GLU A 72 -4.65 -0.06 -8.64
C GLU A 72 -5.99 -0.70 -8.26
N GLN A 73 -7.09 -0.36 -8.94
CA GLN A 73 -8.39 -0.98 -8.71
C GLN A 73 -8.40 -2.49 -9.01
N ASN A 74 -7.59 -2.92 -9.98
CA ASN A 74 -7.42 -4.34 -10.32
C ASN A 74 -6.33 -5.03 -9.50
N SER A 75 -5.64 -4.31 -8.62
CA SER A 75 -4.60 -4.90 -7.77
C SER A 75 -5.22 -5.78 -6.68
N PRO A 76 -4.55 -6.88 -6.27
CA PRO A 76 -5.03 -7.71 -5.18
C PRO A 76 -5.26 -6.91 -3.90
N ASP A 77 -6.29 -7.29 -3.16
CA ASP A 77 -6.57 -6.73 -1.84
C ASP A 77 -5.32 -6.84 -0.92
N PRO A 78 -4.85 -5.74 -0.31
CA PRO A 78 -3.64 -5.75 0.49
C PRO A 78 -3.68 -6.75 1.64
N LEU A 79 -4.83 -6.90 2.29
CA LEU A 79 -5.00 -7.83 3.41
C LEU A 79 -4.85 -9.27 2.95
N THR A 80 -5.41 -9.60 1.80
CA THR A 80 -5.28 -10.91 1.15
C THR A 80 -3.81 -11.26 0.86
N GLU A 81 -3.03 -10.30 0.38
CA GLU A 81 -1.59 -10.52 0.13
C GLU A 81 -0.80 -10.71 1.43
N VAL A 82 -1.12 -9.96 2.50
CA VAL A 82 -0.53 -10.18 3.83
C VAL A 82 -0.85 -11.57 4.35
N ILE A 83 -2.11 -12.02 4.25
CA ILE A 83 -2.53 -13.36 4.69
C ILE A 83 -1.76 -14.45 3.93
N LYS A 84 -1.59 -14.32 2.61
CA LYS A 84 -0.80 -15.25 1.80
C LYS A 84 0.66 -15.25 2.21
N ALA A 85 1.26 -14.08 2.44
CA ALA A 85 2.65 -13.96 2.86
C ALA A 85 2.88 -14.63 4.22
N LEU A 86 2.03 -14.36 5.22
CA LEU A 86 2.09 -15.00 6.53
C LEU A 86 1.92 -16.53 6.43
N SER A 87 1.01 -16.99 5.56
CA SER A 87 0.81 -18.43 5.32
C SER A 87 2.03 -19.09 4.67
N GLY A 88 2.74 -18.38 3.79
CA GLY A 88 3.99 -18.85 3.17
C GLY A 88 5.18 -18.91 4.14
N LEU A 89 5.16 -18.06 5.18
CA LEU A 89 6.17 -18.07 6.26
C LEU A 89 5.92 -19.17 7.29
N ASP A 90 4.66 -19.54 7.53
CA ASP A 90 4.27 -20.57 8.52
C ASP A 90 4.52 -22.01 8.05
N ARG A 91 5.80 -22.41 8.02
CA ARG A 91 6.19 -23.78 7.67
C ARG A 91 5.66 -24.82 8.65
N THR A 92 5.44 -24.43 9.91
CA THR A 92 5.03 -25.32 11.01
C THR A 92 3.52 -25.41 11.20
N LYS A 93 2.73 -24.62 10.46
CA LYS A 93 1.27 -24.47 10.61
C LYS A 93 0.83 -24.10 12.04
N ASN A 94 1.67 -23.39 12.77
CA ASN A 94 1.42 -22.97 14.15
C ASN A 94 0.59 -21.66 14.22
N ARG A 95 0.33 -21.02 13.07
CA ARG A 95 -0.34 -19.73 12.89
C ARG A 95 0.24 -18.60 13.75
N SER A 96 1.53 -18.67 14.03
CA SER A 96 2.25 -17.66 14.81
C SER A 96 3.72 -17.60 14.41
N MET A 97 4.34 -16.45 14.59
CA MET A 97 5.76 -16.30 14.32
C MET A 97 6.49 -15.61 15.47
N PRO A 98 7.78 -15.89 15.68
CA PRO A 98 8.58 -15.17 16.67
C PRO A 98 8.60 -13.66 16.38
N SER A 99 8.45 -12.82 17.41
CA SER A 99 8.47 -11.36 17.24
C SER A 99 9.76 -10.84 16.61
N ARG A 100 10.90 -11.49 16.91
CA ARG A 100 12.20 -11.15 16.31
C ARG A 100 12.23 -11.40 14.81
N GLU A 101 11.57 -12.46 14.34
CA GLU A 101 11.48 -12.76 12.92
C GLU A 101 10.60 -11.75 12.19
N LEU A 102 9.44 -11.41 12.77
CA LEU A 102 8.57 -10.37 12.23
C LEU A 102 9.31 -9.01 12.16
N SER A 103 10.03 -8.63 13.23
CA SER A 103 10.84 -7.41 13.28
C SER A 103 11.93 -7.38 12.19
N ALA A 104 12.63 -8.51 11.97
CA ALA A 104 13.62 -8.62 10.91
C ALA A 104 12.99 -8.46 9.51
N ILE A 105 11.82 -9.05 9.28
CA ILE A 105 11.11 -8.92 8.00
C ILE A 105 10.68 -7.47 7.77
N LEU A 106 10.01 -6.84 8.75
CA LEU A 106 9.46 -5.49 8.63
C LEU A 106 10.53 -4.40 8.48
N SER A 107 11.75 -4.65 9.00
CA SER A 107 12.88 -3.72 8.84
C SER A 107 13.63 -3.87 7.52
N GLN A 108 13.50 -5.01 6.82
CA GLN A 108 14.31 -5.32 5.63
C GLN A 108 13.52 -5.35 4.33
N VAL A 109 12.27 -5.82 4.38
CA VAL A 109 11.46 -6.18 3.20
C VAL A 109 10.39 -5.12 2.93
N GLY A 110 10.19 -4.75 1.66
CA GLY A 110 9.09 -3.90 1.24
C GLY A 110 9.22 -2.42 1.69
N GLU A 111 8.11 -1.84 2.18
CA GLU A 111 8.13 -0.55 2.88
C GLU A 111 8.66 -0.78 4.28
N ARG A 112 9.96 -0.50 4.46
CA ARG A 112 10.65 -0.71 5.74
C ARG A 112 10.04 0.17 6.82
N MET A 113 9.76 -0.45 7.95
CA MET A 113 9.33 0.25 9.17
C MET A 113 10.53 0.61 10.02
N SER A 114 10.43 1.73 10.75
CA SER A 114 11.41 2.10 11.75
C SER A 114 11.35 1.17 12.96
N SER A 115 12.42 1.13 13.76
CA SER A 115 12.44 0.35 14.99
C SER A 115 11.30 0.75 15.94
N GLU A 116 11.01 2.05 16.03
CA GLU A 116 9.94 2.59 16.87
C GLU A 116 8.56 2.16 16.38
N GLU A 117 8.33 2.15 15.06
CA GLU A 117 7.07 1.68 14.47
C GLU A 117 6.86 0.17 14.70
N ILE A 118 7.94 -0.61 14.59
CA ILE A 118 7.92 -2.05 14.84
C ILE A 118 7.66 -2.34 16.32
N ASP A 119 8.36 -1.67 17.23
CA ASP A 119 8.18 -1.84 18.67
C ASP A 119 6.76 -1.45 19.09
N TYR A 120 6.22 -0.37 18.51
CA TYR A 120 4.84 0.02 18.72
C TYR A 120 3.87 -1.07 18.22
N LEU A 121 4.05 -1.61 17.01
CA LEU A 121 3.24 -2.71 16.49
C LEU A 121 3.28 -3.93 17.42
N LEU A 122 4.49 -4.38 17.76
CA LEU A 122 4.70 -5.56 18.62
C LEU A 122 4.05 -5.37 19.99
N SER A 123 4.09 -4.18 20.57
CA SER A 123 3.42 -3.88 21.85
C SER A 123 1.90 -4.13 21.84
N LYS A 124 1.27 -4.17 20.65
CA LYS A 124 -0.17 -4.42 20.49
C LYS A 124 -0.47 -5.88 20.20
N VAL A 125 0.38 -6.57 19.44
CA VAL A 125 0.08 -7.89 18.89
C VAL A 125 0.83 -9.04 19.56
N GLU A 126 2.00 -8.80 20.15
CA GLU A 126 2.81 -9.84 20.77
C GLU A 126 2.12 -10.49 21.97
N VAL A 127 2.39 -11.79 22.17
CA VAL A 127 2.08 -12.58 23.36
C VAL A 127 3.28 -13.49 23.64
N ASN A 128 3.99 -13.27 24.74
CA ASN A 128 5.13 -14.08 25.19
C ASN A 128 6.23 -14.30 24.11
N GLY A 129 6.63 -13.24 23.39
CA GLY A 129 7.65 -13.32 22.34
C GLY A 129 7.18 -13.93 21.01
N MET A 130 5.89 -14.23 20.88
CA MET A 130 5.26 -14.76 19.67
C MET A 130 4.16 -13.80 19.20
N VAL A 131 3.97 -13.72 17.88
CA VAL A 131 2.92 -12.94 17.25
C VAL A 131 1.92 -13.88 16.58
N PRO A 132 0.71 -14.07 17.13
CA PRO A 132 -0.35 -14.81 16.46
C PRO A 132 -0.76 -14.11 15.17
N HIS A 133 -0.81 -14.83 14.05
CA HIS A 133 -1.13 -14.27 12.74
C HIS A 133 -2.49 -13.57 12.74
N GLN A 134 -3.47 -14.19 13.39
CA GLN A 134 -4.81 -13.63 13.49
C GLN A 134 -4.83 -12.29 14.25
N LYS A 135 -4.09 -12.18 15.35
CA LYS A 135 -4.01 -10.93 16.11
C LYS A 135 -3.32 -9.81 15.31
N LEU A 136 -2.33 -10.16 14.48
CA LEU A 136 -1.71 -9.22 13.55
C LEU A 136 -2.70 -8.78 12.46
N ILE A 137 -3.41 -9.72 11.82
CA ILE A 137 -4.42 -9.46 10.78
C ILE A 137 -5.53 -8.56 11.33
N GLU A 138 -6.07 -8.88 12.51
CA GLU A 138 -7.13 -8.08 13.17
C GLU A 138 -6.64 -6.70 13.56
N TYR A 139 -5.36 -6.52 13.85
CA TYR A 139 -4.79 -5.22 14.17
C TYR A 139 -4.66 -4.35 12.92
N ILE A 140 -4.23 -4.91 11.79
CA ILE A 140 -4.04 -4.16 10.54
C ILE A 140 -5.32 -3.98 9.72
N SER A 141 -6.36 -4.76 10.00
CA SER A 141 -7.67 -4.63 9.33
C SER A 141 -8.60 -3.61 10.00
N ARG A 142 -8.18 -3.03 11.12
CA ARG A 142 -8.92 -1.97 11.84
C ARG A 142 -8.57 -0.60 11.28
#